data_AF-A0AAD2CU81-F1
#
_entry.id   AF-A0AAD2CU81-F1
#
_cell.length_a   1.000
_cell.length_b   1.000
_cell.length_c   1.000
_cell.angle_alpha   90.00
_cell.angle_beta   90.00
_cell.angle_gamma   90.00
#
_symmetry.space_group_name_H-M   'P 1'
#
loop_
_entity.id
_entity.type
_entity.pdbx_description
1 polymer ?
#
loop_
_entity_poly.entity_id
_entity_poly.type
_entity_poly.pdbx_seq_one_letter_code
_entity_poly.pdbx_strand_id
1 'polypeptide(L)'
;MSPFHVLFSTVGPSQDVLEVLLKHFPYQILDAKDANGKQPLDYLVSNWTETTASLLQITIQRWMVDPLVRWGATSWAQVMSNRIQAILAEDNKDQRLTLCNGAYSAFTLYEHLEATSIFEMALWKR
;
A
#
# COMPACT_ATOMS: atom_id res chain seq x y z
N MET A 1 6.72 3.43 14.98
CA MET A 1 6.95 2.05 14.51
C MET A 1 5.65 1.26 14.65
N SER A 2 5.19 0.59 13.59
CA SER A 2 3.92 -0.16 13.57
C SER A 2 4.14 -1.68 13.55
N PRO A 3 3.13 -2.50 13.84
CA PRO A 3 3.23 -3.97 13.75
C PRO A 3 3.72 -4.46 12.37
N PHE A 4 3.41 -3.72 11.30
CA PHE A 4 3.89 -4.02 9.95
C PHE A 4 5.39 -3.76 9.79
N HIS A 5 5.94 -2.72 10.42
CA HIS A 5 7.40 -2.52 10.45
C HIS A 5 8.07 -3.71 11.13
N VAL A 6 7.51 -4.16 12.26
CA VAL A 6 8.04 -5.32 12.99
C VAL A 6 8.02 -6.54 12.08
N LEU A 7 6.86 -6.90 11.52
CA LEU A 7 6.72 -8.05 10.63
C LEU A 7 7.68 -7.97 9.44
N PHE A 8 7.67 -6.88 8.67
CA PHE A 8 8.46 -6.77 7.44
C PHE A 8 9.97 -6.63 7.68
N SER A 9 10.39 -6.26 8.89
CA SER A 9 11.81 -6.26 9.27
C SER A 9 12.36 -7.64 9.65
N THR A 10 11.49 -8.65 9.84
CA THR A 10 11.92 -10.02 10.20
C THR A 10 12.57 -10.74 9.02
N VAL A 11 13.44 -11.71 9.33
CA VAL A 11 13.97 -12.65 8.34
C VAL A 11 12.89 -13.69 8.07
N GLY A 12 12.28 -13.64 6.87
CA GLY A 12 11.18 -14.54 6.50
C GLY A 12 9.82 -14.14 7.11
N PRO A 13 9.29 -12.96 6.78
CA PRO A 13 7.98 -12.51 7.24
C PRO A 13 6.87 -13.53 6.91
N SER A 14 6.00 -13.81 7.88
CA SER A 14 4.90 -14.76 7.74
C SER A 14 3.68 -14.14 7.06
N GLN A 15 3.16 -14.81 6.03
CA GLN A 15 1.91 -14.44 5.37
C GLN A 15 0.70 -14.56 6.33
N ASP A 16 0.63 -15.62 7.14
CA ASP A 16 -0.48 -15.80 8.10
C ASP A 16 -0.57 -14.63 9.08
N VAL A 17 0.59 -14.18 9.59
CA VAL A 17 0.67 -13.02 10.46
C VAL A 17 0.27 -11.76 9.71
N LEU A 18 0.71 -11.58 8.46
CA LEU A 18 0.27 -10.47 7.62
C LEU A 18 -1.26 -10.45 7.51
N GLU A 19 -1.90 -11.56 7.17
CA GLU A 19 -3.36 -11.63 7.02
C GLU A 19 -4.10 -11.26 8.31
N VAL A 20 -3.61 -11.71 9.46
CA VAL A 20 -4.15 -11.30 10.77
C VAL A 20 -3.99 -9.79 10.96
N LEU A 21 -2.83 -9.22 10.66
CA LEU A 21 -2.62 -7.78 10.81
C LEU A 21 -3.51 -6.97 9.86
N LEU A 22 -3.62 -7.36 8.59
CA LEU A 22 -4.47 -6.72 7.59
C LEU A 22 -5.95 -6.71 7.99
N LYS A 23 -6.40 -7.72 8.75
CA LYS A 23 -7.77 -7.83 9.25
C LYS A 23 -8.08 -6.89 10.42
N HIS A 24 -7.10 -6.63 11.28
CA HIS A 24 -7.32 -5.94 12.56
C HIS A 24 -6.88 -4.48 12.56
N PHE A 25 -5.95 -4.11 11.66
CA PHE A 25 -5.42 -2.76 11.63
C PHE A 25 -5.95 -1.97 10.43
N PRO A 26 -6.26 -0.68 10.63
CA PRO A 26 -6.63 0.20 9.53
C PRO A 26 -5.41 0.48 8.64
N TYR A 27 -5.63 0.64 7.33
CA TYR A 27 -4.55 0.71 6.33
C TYR A 27 -3.65 1.94 6.50
N GLN A 28 -4.14 3.03 7.12
CA GLN A 28 -3.37 4.25 7.39
C GLN A 28 -2.10 3.96 8.21
N ILE A 29 -2.07 2.86 8.96
CA ILE A 29 -0.90 2.45 9.72
C ILE A 29 0.30 2.06 8.84
N LEU A 30 0.08 1.86 7.53
CA LEU A 30 1.16 1.70 6.56
C LEU A 30 1.88 2.98 6.21
N ASP A 31 1.19 4.11 6.28
CA ASP A 31 1.82 5.39 5.93
C ASP A 31 2.70 5.89 7.08
N ALA A 32 2.52 5.32 8.27
CA ALA A 32 3.35 5.62 9.42
C ALA A 32 4.82 5.34 9.10
N LYS A 33 5.66 6.34 9.34
CA LYS A 33 7.12 6.18 9.28
C LYS A 33 7.66 5.71 10.63
N ASP A 34 8.72 4.91 10.60
CA ASP A 34 9.47 4.54 11.79
C ASP A 34 10.46 5.65 12.22
N ALA A 35 11.28 5.37 13.24
CA ALA A 35 12.30 6.30 13.72
C ALA A 35 13.39 6.62 12.68
N ASN A 36 13.52 5.80 11.63
CA ASN A 36 14.45 6.00 10.52
C ASN A 36 13.79 6.67 9.32
N GLY A 37 12.52 7.09 9.43
CA GLY A 37 11.77 7.70 8.34
C GLY A 37 11.28 6.71 7.27
N LYS A 38 11.39 5.39 7.52
CA LYS A 38 10.97 4.34 6.59
C LYS A 38 9.51 3.94 6.83
N GLN A 39 8.78 3.69 5.76
CA GLN A 39 7.48 3.04 5.80
C GLN A 39 7.64 1.51 5.90
N PRO A 40 6.61 0.74 6.28
CA PRO A 40 6.69 -0.71 6.36
C PRO A 40 7.11 -1.36 5.03
N LEU A 41 6.52 -0.94 3.90
CA LEU A 41 6.82 -1.58 2.60
C LEU A 41 8.26 -1.35 2.15
N ASP A 42 8.95 -0.32 2.65
CA ASP A 42 10.38 -0.09 2.36
C ASP A 42 11.25 -1.28 2.80
N TYR A 43 10.83 -2.00 3.84
CA TYR A 43 11.53 -3.19 4.33
C TYR A 43 11.36 -4.37 3.38
N LEU A 44 10.17 -4.56 2.81
CA LEU A 44 9.92 -5.61 1.82
C LEU A 44 10.70 -5.32 0.52
N VAL A 45 10.72 -4.06 0.07
CA VAL A 45 11.51 -3.64 -1.10
C VAL A 45 13.01 -3.80 -0.86
N SER A 46 13.47 -3.49 0.36
CA SER A 46 14.89 -3.57 0.72
C SER A 46 15.43 -5.01 0.78
N ASN A 47 14.58 -5.95 1.18
CA ASN A 47 14.88 -7.37 1.35
C ASN A 47 14.17 -8.21 0.28
N TRP A 48 14.41 -7.88 -0.99
CA TRP A 48 13.67 -8.46 -2.10
C TRP A 48 13.94 -9.95 -2.31
N THR A 49 12.88 -10.74 -2.28
CA THR A 49 12.81 -12.19 -2.48
C THR A 49 11.43 -12.51 -3.06
N GLU A 50 11.22 -13.73 -3.57
CA GLU A 50 9.87 -14.15 -4.02
C GLU A 50 8.83 -14.02 -2.89
N THR A 51 9.20 -14.37 -1.66
CA THR A 51 8.34 -14.23 -0.48
C THR A 51 7.99 -12.77 -0.20
N THR A 52 8.97 -11.87 -0.15
CA THR A 52 8.71 -10.45 0.15
C THR A 52 8.00 -9.74 -1.00
N ALA A 53 8.21 -10.17 -2.25
CA ALA A 53 7.44 -9.73 -3.40
C ALA A 53 5.96 -10.14 -3.29
N SER A 54 5.69 -11.40 -2.95
CA SER A 54 4.33 -11.91 -2.72
C SER A 54 3.63 -11.16 -1.58
N LEU A 55 4.32 -10.93 -0.46
CA LEU A 55 3.76 -10.16 0.66
C LEU A 55 3.48 -8.71 0.28
N LEU A 56 4.37 -8.07 -0.49
CA LEU A 56 4.14 -6.72 -0.99
C LEU A 56 2.89 -6.68 -1.88
N GLN A 57 2.74 -7.65 -2.79
CA GLN A 57 1.56 -7.77 -3.65
C GLN A 57 0.27 -7.92 -2.82
N ILE A 58 0.23 -8.86 -1.87
CA ILE A 58 -0.93 -9.08 -0.99
C ILE A 58 -1.29 -7.81 -0.24
N THR A 59 -0.26 -7.15 0.30
CA THR A 59 -0.39 -5.93 1.10
C THR A 59 -1.00 -4.79 0.29
N ILE A 60 -0.44 -4.49 -0.90
CA ILE A 60 -0.95 -3.41 -1.76
C ILE A 60 -2.32 -3.79 -2.35
N GLN A 61 -2.53 -5.04 -2.74
CA GLN A 61 -3.83 -5.50 -3.27
C GLN A 61 -4.95 -5.28 -2.25
N ARG A 62 -4.78 -5.79 -1.02
CA ARG A 62 -5.78 -5.71 0.05
C ARG A 62 -6.13 -4.29 0.47
N TRP A 63 -5.16 -3.39 0.42
CA TRP A 63 -5.32 -2.04 0.98
C TRP A 63 -5.51 -0.94 -0.05
N MET A 64 -4.94 -1.08 -1.23
CA MET A 64 -5.07 -0.05 -2.26
C MET A 64 -6.04 -0.46 -3.36
N VAL A 65 -6.08 -1.74 -3.77
CA VAL A 65 -6.89 -2.15 -4.92
C VAL A 65 -8.29 -2.59 -4.49
N ASP A 66 -8.40 -3.48 -3.49
CA ASP A 66 -9.68 -4.03 -3.05
C ASP A 66 -10.70 -2.96 -2.61
N PRO A 67 -10.31 -1.89 -1.88
CA PRO A 67 -11.26 -0.81 -1.55
C PRO A 67 -11.76 -0.07 -2.79
N LEU A 68 -10.86 0.25 -3.74
CA LEU A 68 -11.23 0.92 -4.99
C LEU A 68 -12.21 0.09 -5.81
N VAL A 69 -11.99 -1.23 -5.89
CA VAL A 69 -12.92 -2.14 -6.55
C VAL A 69 -14.28 -2.13 -5.85
N ARG A 70 -14.30 -2.21 -4.50
CA ARG A 70 -15.52 -2.21 -3.70
C ARG A 70 -16.34 -0.92 -3.86
N TRP A 71 -15.66 0.21 -4.05
CA TRP A 71 -16.29 1.52 -4.28
C TRP A 71 -16.67 1.77 -5.74
N GLY A 72 -16.40 0.82 -6.64
CA GLY A 72 -16.70 0.97 -8.07
C GLY A 72 -15.73 1.89 -8.82
N ALA A 73 -14.62 2.29 -8.20
CA ALA A 73 -13.56 3.11 -8.79
C ALA A 73 -12.64 2.26 -9.70
N THR A 74 -13.22 1.59 -10.69
CA THR A 74 -12.57 0.58 -11.54
C THR A 74 -11.36 1.10 -12.31
N SER A 75 -11.41 2.34 -12.80
CA SER A 75 -10.27 2.97 -13.49
C SER A 75 -9.07 3.15 -12.55
N TRP A 76 -9.30 3.58 -11.31
CA TRP A 76 -8.26 3.72 -10.29
C TRP A 76 -7.74 2.36 -9.84
N ALA A 77 -8.61 1.38 -9.64
CA ALA A 77 -8.19 0.01 -9.31
C ALA A 77 -7.25 -0.57 -10.39
N GLN A 78 -7.54 -0.31 -11.68
CA GLN A 78 -6.67 -0.72 -12.79
C GLN A 78 -5.32 0.01 -12.76
N VAL A 79 -5.31 1.33 -12.53
CA VAL A 79 -4.06 2.10 -12.39
C VAL A 79 -3.19 1.55 -11.27
N MET A 80 -3.79 1.26 -10.11
CA MET A 80 -3.06 0.70 -8.97
C MET A 80 -2.57 -0.72 -9.24
N SER A 81 -3.38 -1.55 -9.89
CA SER A 81 -2.97 -2.91 -10.31
C SER A 81 -1.77 -2.88 -11.26
N ASN A 82 -1.77 -1.97 -12.24
CA ASN A 82 -0.64 -1.79 -13.16
C ASN A 82 0.63 -1.35 -12.43
N ARG A 83 0.50 -0.48 -11.42
CA ARG A 83 1.63 -0.06 -10.59
C ARG A 83 2.22 -1.22 -9.78
N ILE A 84 1.38 -2.09 -9.22
CA ILE A 84 1.85 -3.31 -8.55
C ILE A 84 2.66 -4.16 -9.52
N GLN A 85 2.14 -4.42 -10.72
CA GLN A 85 2.86 -5.21 -11.73
C GLN A 85 4.20 -4.57 -12.12
N ALA A 86 4.26 -3.24 -12.25
CA ALA A 86 5.51 -2.53 -12.50
C ALA A 86 6.52 -2.68 -11.35
N ILE A 87 6.08 -2.63 -10.09
CA ILE A 87 6.96 -2.86 -8.92
C ILE A 87 7.50 -4.29 -8.92
N LEU A 88 6.65 -5.28 -9.22
CA LEU A 88 7.03 -6.70 -9.23
C LEU A 88 8.00 -7.05 -10.36
N ALA A 89 7.87 -6.41 -11.51
CA ALA A 89 8.72 -6.64 -12.68
C ALA A 89 10.04 -5.86 -12.66
N GLU A 90 10.19 -4.89 -11.75
CA GLU A 90 11.41 -4.08 -11.63
C GLU A 90 12.50 -4.84 -10.88
N ASP A 91 13.68 -4.95 -11.48
CA ASP A 91 14.85 -5.63 -10.92
C ASP A 91 15.70 -4.68 -10.07
N ASN A 92 15.77 -3.40 -10.44
CA ASN A 92 16.57 -2.40 -9.75
C ASN A 92 15.90 -1.96 -8.43
N LYS A 93 16.63 -2.12 -7.33
CA LYS A 93 16.13 -1.80 -5.98
C LYS A 93 15.69 -0.33 -5.82
N ASP A 94 16.49 0.62 -6.30
CA ASP A 94 16.22 2.06 -6.12
C ASP A 94 15.02 2.51 -6.97
N GLN A 95 14.91 1.96 -8.18
CA GLN A 95 13.76 2.17 -9.05
C GLN A 95 12.50 1.53 -8.45
N ARG A 96 12.60 0.32 -7.90
CA ARG A 96 11.49 -0.35 -7.21
C ARG A 96 10.99 0.46 -6.02
N LEU A 97 11.89 1.01 -5.21
CA LEU A 97 11.54 1.89 -4.10
C LEU A 97 10.83 3.15 -4.59
N THR A 98 11.31 3.75 -5.67
CA THR A 98 10.68 4.92 -6.30
C THR A 98 9.26 4.60 -6.80
N LEU A 99 9.08 3.44 -7.43
CA LEU A 99 7.76 2.96 -7.89
C LEU A 99 6.82 2.70 -6.71
N CYS A 100 7.31 2.11 -5.63
CA CYS A 100 6.55 1.86 -4.41
C CYS A 100 6.06 3.18 -3.78
N ASN A 101 6.95 4.17 -3.63
CA ASN A 101 6.62 5.51 -3.15
C ASN A 101 5.62 6.23 -4.07
N GLY A 102 5.76 6.04 -5.39
CA GLY A 102 4.82 6.55 -6.38
C GLY A 102 3.44 5.92 -6.28
N ALA A 103 3.35 4.62 -5.99
CA ALA A 103 2.08 3.94 -5.74
C ALA A 103 1.39 4.46 -4.48
N TYR A 104 2.13 4.62 -3.38
CA TYR A 104 1.61 5.27 -2.18
C TYR A 104 1.07 6.67 -2.44
N SER A 105 1.88 7.51 -3.07
CA SER A 105 1.49 8.91 -3.35
C SER A 105 0.24 8.97 -4.22
N ALA A 106 0.10 8.07 -5.19
CA ALA A 106 -1.10 7.97 -6.03
C ALA A 106 -2.35 7.56 -5.23
N PHE A 107 -2.20 6.64 -4.27
CA PHE A 107 -3.29 6.24 -3.40
C PHE A 107 -3.75 7.39 -2.48
N THR A 108 -2.81 8.06 -1.81
CA THR A 108 -3.11 9.20 -0.94
C THR A 108 -3.78 10.35 -1.70
N LEU A 109 -3.36 10.59 -2.94
CA LEU A 109 -4.02 11.57 -3.81
C LEU A 109 -5.49 11.19 -4.07
N TYR A 110 -5.76 9.92 -4.35
CA TYR A 110 -7.13 9.44 -4.52
C TYR A 110 -7.97 9.68 -3.26
N GLU A 111 -7.47 9.29 -2.08
CA GLU A 111 -8.19 9.50 -0.82
C GLU A 111 -8.55 10.97 -0.60
N HIS A 112 -7.62 11.88 -0.94
CA HIS A 112 -7.85 13.31 -0.82
C HIS A 112 -8.93 13.82 -1.78
N LEU A 113 -8.91 13.36 -3.04
CA LEU A 113 -9.92 13.72 -4.04
C LEU A 113 -11.30 13.17 -3.65
N GLU A 114 -11.38 11.95 -3.15
CA GLU A 114 -12.62 11.34 -2.70
C GLU A 114 -13.20 12.09 -1.50
N ALA A 115 -12.39 12.34 -0.46
CA ALA A 115 -12.81 13.09 0.72
C ALA A 115 -13.34 14.48 0.33
N THR A 116 -12.62 15.19 -0.55
CA THR A 116 -13.04 16.51 -1.04
C THR A 116 -14.37 16.43 -1.79
N SER A 117 -14.52 15.47 -2.70
CA SER A 117 -15.75 15.27 -3.48
C SER A 117 -16.97 15.01 -2.56
N ILE A 118 -16.79 14.21 -1.51
CA ILE A 118 -17.83 13.94 -0.51
C ILE A 118 -18.21 15.23 0.24
N PHE A 119 -17.23 16.03 0.67
CA PHE A 119 -17.51 17.31 1.33
C PHE A 119 -18.24 18.29 0.42
N GLU A 120 -17.84 18.41 -0.85
CA GLU A 120 -18.54 19.25 -1.83
C GLU A 120 -19.99 18.80 -2.00
N MET A 121 -20.25 17.51 -2.17
CA MET A 121 -21.62 16.99 -2.26
C MET A 121 -22.46 17.27 -1.00
N ALA A 122 -21.84 17.20 0.19
CA ALA A 122 -22.53 17.49 1.45
C ALA A 122 -22.84 18.98 1.63
N LEU A 123 -21.96 19.87 1.17
CA LEU A 123 -22.14 21.32 1.24
C LEU A 123 -23.21 21.82 0.25
N TRP A 124 -23.33 21.20 -0.93
CA TRP A 124 -24.31 21.58 -1.97
C TRP A 124 -25.74 21.11 -1.66
N LYS A 125 -25.95 20.28 -0.64
CA LYS A 125 -27.27 19.82 -0.17
C LYS A 125 -27.83 20.67 0.98
N ARG A 126 -27.27 21.85 1.26
CA ARG A 126 -27.81 22.87 2.16
C ARG A 126 -28.36 24.04 1.37
#